data_AF-A0A0L0HDI5-F1
#
_entry.id   AF-A0A0L0HDI5-F1
#
_cell.length_a   1.000
_cell.length_b   1.000
_cell.length_c   1.000
_cell.angle_alpha   90.00
_cell.angle_beta   90.00
_cell.angle_gamma   90.00
#
_symmetry.space_group_name_H-M   'P 1'
#
loop_
_entity.id
_entity.type
_entity.pdbx_description
1 polymer ?
#
loop_
_entity_poly.entity_id
_entity_poly.type
_entity_poly.pdbx_seq_one_letter_code
_entity_poly.pdbx_strand_id
1 'polypeptide(L)'
;MAWNWNTFDWDNTTHRFFALCYLADMIVWLYRIATRFQLFPKSEPYPFIRKKFATTLLRTIVLVLHIGSGVTEIALGFAAFFTGNEILAKIITVAALAFHVPTAIYMTPFVYGARRLMRPAYMVIIFFHAYCAVNLWLNPTSTEWIVSTISVLHTYIWVRIFYFIFAKTQTLPSGPYTLSVVFAGYVTLPYFPRNVAKYSTDLLVTTFTLSYVTVEFLVYKHILKYSGKKLVSTEFDIDDADHELVIKYETRRNDKHDVITIETITVK
;
A
#
# COMPACT_ATOMS: atom_id res chain seq x y z
N MET A 1 -18.80 -14.79 -24.97
CA MET A 1 -18.91 -14.82 -23.49
C MET A 1 -20.02 -13.84 -23.12
N ALA A 2 -21.14 -14.31 -22.55
CA ALA A 2 -22.27 -13.44 -22.20
C ALA A 2 -22.07 -12.89 -20.79
N TRP A 3 -22.34 -11.59 -20.60
CA TRP A 3 -22.30 -10.95 -19.29
C TRP A 3 -23.55 -11.31 -18.50
N ASN A 4 -23.39 -11.83 -17.28
CA ASN A 4 -24.50 -12.16 -16.38
C ASN A 4 -24.55 -11.18 -15.20
N TRP A 5 -25.37 -10.15 -15.32
CA TRP A 5 -25.56 -9.16 -14.26
C TRP A 5 -26.29 -9.70 -13.03
N ASN A 6 -27.01 -10.83 -13.16
CA ASN A 6 -27.70 -11.46 -12.04
C ASN A 6 -26.72 -12.09 -11.03
N THR A 7 -25.44 -12.23 -11.38
CA THR A 7 -24.39 -12.63 -10.43
C THR A 7 -24.15 -11.55 -9.37
N PHE A 8 -24.46 -10.29 -9.65
CA PHE A 8 -24.28 -9.19 -8.72
C PHE A 8 -25.48 -9.04 -7.79
N ASP A 9 -25.36 -9.59 -6.59
CA ASP A 9 -26.26 -9.35 -5.46
C ASP A 9 -25.96 -8.01 -4.76
N TRP A 10 -26.93 -7.06 -4.79
CA TRP A 10 -26.82 -5.76 -4.12
C TRP A 10 -26.99 -5.83 -2.59
N ASP A 11 -27.65 -6.85 -2.07
CA ASP A 11 -27.82 -7.03 -0.64
C ASP A 11 -26.53 -7.59 -0.01
N ASN A 12 -25.73 -8.29 -0.82
CA ASN A 12 -24.40 -8.75 -0.42
C ASN A 12 -23.40 -7.59 -0.24
N THR A 13 -22.93 -7.40 0.99
CA THR A 13 -21.95 -6.36 1.35
C THR A 13 -20.63 -6.50 0.60
N THR A 14 -20.20 -7.73 0.32
CA THR A 14 -18.92 -8.01 -0.35
C THR A 14 -18.98 -7.63 -1.84
N HIS A 15 -20.12 -7.83 -2.50
CA HIS A 15 -20.34 -7.36 -3.86
C HIS A 15 -20.39 -5.83 -3.96
N ARG A 16 -21.08 -5.17 -3.02
CA ARG A 16 -21.09 -3.69 -2.94
C ARG A 16 -19.68 -3.13 -2.75
N PHE A 17 -18.89 -3.74 -1.87
CA PHE A 17 -17.50 -3.35 -1.66
C PHE A 17 -16.63 -3.58 -2.91
N PHE A 18 -16.83 -4.71 -3.59
CA PHE A 18 -16.18 -5.00 -4.87
C PHE A 18 -16.49 -3.92 -5.91
N ALA A 19 -17.75 -3.55 -6.10
CA ALA A 19 -18.13 -2.46 -7.00
C ALA A 19 -17.50 -1.11 -6.60
N LEU A 20 -17.46 -0.81 -5.30
CA LEU A 20 -16.81 0.39 -4.77
C LEU A 20 -15.30 0.40 -5.08
N CYS A 21 -14.62 -0.74 -5.01
CA CYS A 21 -13.21 -0.86 -5.36
C CYS A 21 -12.96 -0.50 -6.84
N TYR A 22 -13.76 -1.02 -7.77
CA TYR A 22 -13.64 -0.66 -9.18
C TYR A 22 -13.95 0.81 -9.44
N LEU A 23 -14.98 1.35 -8.79
CA LEU A 23 -15.31 2.77 -8.89
C LEU A 23 -14.15 3.65 -8.40
N ALA A 24 -13.56 3.29 -7.26
CA ALA A 24 -12.40 3.97 -6.69
C ALA A 24 -11.20 3.95 -7.67
N ASP A 25 -10.93 2.79 -8.27
CA ASP A 25 -9.87 2.64 -9.27
C ASP A 25 -10.13 3.52 -10.52
N MET A 26 -11.36 3.52 -11.03
CA MET A 26 -11.76 4.39 -12.14
C MET A 26 -11.58 5.87 -11.81
N ILE A 27 -12.02 6.32 -10.63
CA ILE A 27 -11.89 7.72 -10.20
C ILE A 27 -10.41 8.12 -10.14
N VAL A 28 -9.57 7.29 -9.52
CA VAL A 28 -8.12 7.57 -9.42
C VAL A 28 -7.47 7.56 -10.80
N TRP A 29 -7.89 6.68 -11.70
CA TRP A 29 -7.37 6.64 -13.06
C TRP A 29 -7.78 7.87 -13.87
N LEU A 30 -9.05 8.28 -13.81
CA LEU A 30 -9.55 9.51 -14.43
C LEU A 30 -8.83 10.75 -13.88
N TYR A 31 -8.64 10.81 -12.56
CA TYR A 31 -7.85 11.88 -11.93
C TYR A 31 -6.42 11.92 -12.50
N ARG A 32 -5.75 10.76 -12.61
CA ARG A 32 -4.41 10.67 -13.20
C ARG A 32 -4.37 11.10 -14.66
N ILE A 33 -5.37 10.73 -15.45
CA ILE A 33 -5.50 11.19 -16.83
C ILE A 33 -5.66 12.70 -16.89
N ALA A 34 -6.59 13.26 -16.10
CA ALA A 34 -6.84 14.69 -16.06
C ALA A 34 -5.58 15.48 -15.65
N THR A 35 -4.83 15.01 -14.66
CA THR A 35 -3.54 15.62 -14.28
C THR A 35 -2.48 15.51 -15.38
N ARG A 36 -2.42 14.39 -16.12
CA ARG A 36 -1.50 14.23 -17.27
C ARG A 36 -1.82 15.22 -18.39
N PHE A 37 -3.10 15.49 -18.63
CA PHE A 37 -3.57 16.49 -19.59
C PHE A 37 -3.64 17.92 -19.00
N GLN A 38 -3.09 18.12 -17.80
CA GLN A 38 -3.03 19.44 -17.13
C GLN A 38 -4.41 20.11 -16.94
N LEU A 39 -5.48 19.32 -16.88
CA LEU A 39 -6.84 19.83 -16.64
C LEU A 39 -7.03 20.35 -15.21
N PHE A 40 -6.10 20.00 -14.31
CA PHE A 40 -6.04 20.52 -12.95
C PHE A 40 -4.71 21.25 -12.71
N PRO A 41 -4.72 22.34 -11.93
CA PRO A 41 -3.47 22.99 -11.51
C PRO A 41 -2.58 21.97 -10.77
N LYS A 42 -1.27 22.03 -11.03
CA LYS A 42 -0.26 21.20 -10.35
C LYS A 42 -0.28 21.49 -8.85
N SER A 43 -1.15 20.81 -8.12
CA SER A 43 -1.13 20.74 -6.66
C SER A 43 -0.28 19.52 -6.32
N GLU A 44 1.04 19.69 -6.31
CA GLU A 44 1.93 18.59 -5.93
C GLU A 44 1.73 18.27 -4.45
N PRO A 45 1.54 16.97 -4.15
CA PRO A 45 2.62 16.29 -3.44
C PRO A 45 3.06 14.98 -4.13
N TYR A 46 2.77 14.77 -5.42
CA TYR A 46 2.99 13.48 -6.07
C TYR A 46 4.03 13.49 -7.20
N PRO A 47 5.32 13.47 -6.85
CA PRO A 47 6.31 12.78 -7.70
C PRO A 47 7.21 11.77 -6.98
N PHE A 48 7.04 11.49 -5.69
CA PHE A 48 8.09 10.80 -4.92
C PHE A 48 8.15 9.26 -5.06
N ILE A 49 7.04 8.55 -5.31
CA ILE A 49 7.04 7.08 -5.20
C ILE A 49 7.74 6.39 -6.40
N ARG A 50 7.70 6.97 -7.60
CA ARG A 50 8.14 6.29 -8.83
C ARG A 50 9.66 6.40 -9.06
N LYS A 51 10.31 7.47 -8.58
CA LYS A 51 11.75 7.71 -8.80
C LYS A 51 12.65 6.73 -8.04
N LYS A 52 12.30 6.38 -6.80
CA LYS A 52 13.17 5.55 -5.94
C LYS A 52 13.30 4.09 -6.35
N PHE A 53 12.27 3.49 -6.92
CA PHE A 53 12.28 2.06 -7.24
C PHE A 53 12.87 1.77 -8.62
N ALA A 54 12.71 2.65 -9.60
CA ALA A 54 13.19 2.43 -10.97
C ALA A 54 14.69 2.74 -11.18
N THR A 55 15.51 2.66 -10.13
CA THR A 55 16.93 3.02 -10.19
C THR A 55 17.81 1.96 -10.84
N THR A 56 17.34 0.70 -10.93
CA THR A 56 18.07 -0.38 -11.60
C THR A 56 17.17 -1.12 -12.59
N LEU A 57 17.77 -1.70 -13.65
CA LEU A 57 17.03 -2.46 -14.67
C LEU A 57 16.19 -3.59 -14.04
N LEU A 58 16.77 -4.34 -13.10
CA LEU A 58 16.06 -5.42 -12.40
C LEU A 58 14.82 -4.89 -11.66
N ARG A 59 14.95 -3.78 -10.92
CA ARG A 59 13.82 -3.20 -10.18
C ARG A 59 12.75 -2.66 -11.12
N THR A 60 13.14 -2.13 -12.28
CA THR A 60 12.20 -1.71 -13.33
C THR A 60 11.44 -2.90 -13.89
N ILE A 61 12.12 -4.02 -14.22
CA ILE A 61 11.47 -5.24 -14.69
C ILE A 61 10.48 -5.76 -13.65
N VAL A 62 10.91 -5.87 -12.39
CA VAL A 62 10.05 -6.31 -11.28
C VAL A 62 8.82 -5.40 -11.13
N LEU A 63 9.02 -4.08 -11.19
CA LEU A 63 7.92 -3.12 -11.10
C LEU A 63 6.93 -3.26 -12.27
N VAL A 64 7.43 -3.47 -13.49
CA VAL A 64 6.58 -3.69 -14.67
C VAL A 64 5.80 -5.00 -14.53
N LEU A 65 6.44 -6.09 -14.09
CA LEU A 65 5.76 -7.37 -13.84
C LEU A 65 4.70 -7.24 -12.75
N HIS A 66 5.01 -6.55 -11.65
CA HIS A 66 4.09 -6.31 -10.54
C HIS A 66 2.84 -5.52 -11.00
N ILE A 67 3.05 -4.41 -11.71
CA ILE A 67 1.94 -3.59 -12.23
C ILE A 67 1.16 -4.36 -13.30
N GLY A 68 1.85 -5.03 -14.23
CA GLY A 68 1.23 -5.77 -15.33
C GLY A 68 0.37 -6.94 -14.84
N SER A 69 0.87 -7.71 -13.86
CA SER A 69 0.09 -8.77 -13.22
C SER A 69 -1.10 -8.21 -12.43
N GLY A 70 -0.92 -7.16 -11.64
CA GLY A 70 -2.04 -6.51 -10.93
C GLY A 70 -3.14 -5.97 -11.87
N VAL A 71 -2.77 -5.35 -12.99
CA VAL A 71 -3.73 -4.89 -14.00
C VAL A 71 -4.46 -6.08 -14.63
N THR A 72 -3.74 -7.17 -14.90
CA THR A 72 -4.32 -8.42 -15.43
C THR A 72 -5.35 -8.99 -14.45
N GLU A 73 -5.01 -9.05 -13.16
CA GLU A 73 -5.92 -9.52 -12.11
C GLU A 73 -7.18 -8.66 -12.04
N ILE A 74 -7.06 -7.32 -12.05
CA ILE A 74 -8.22 -6.41 -11.96
C ILE A 74 -9.11 -6.53 -13.20
N ALA A 75 -8.54 -6.47 -14.40
CA ALA A 75 -9.31 -6.49 -15.64
C ALA A 75 -9.99 -7.84 -15.86
N LEU A 76 -9.25 -8.93 -15.71
CA LEU A 76 -9.81 -10.27 -15.89
C LEU A 76 -10.69 -10.67 -14.71
N GLY A 77 -10.43 -10.20 -13.49
CA GLY A 77 -11.25 -10.46 -12.31
C GLY A 77 -12.67 -9.91 -12.45
N PHE A 78 -12.80 -8.72 -13.03
CA PHE A 78 -14.10 -8.15 -13.37
C PHE A 78 -14.83 -9.04 -14.37
N ALA A 79 -14.16 -9.42 -15.46
CA ALA A 79 -14.74 -10.29 -16.47
C ALA A 79 -15.10 -11.68 -15.91
N ALA A 80 -14.23 -12.30 -15.11
CA ALA A 80 -14.45 -13.60 -14.48
C ALA A 80 -15.68 -13.56 -13.56
N PHE A 81 -15.85 -12.50 -12.76
CA PHE A 81 -17.00 -12.32 -11.88
C PHE A 81 -18.33 -12.35 -12.65
N PHE A 82 -18.45 -11.55 -13.73
CA PHE A 82 -19.71 -11.46 -14.48
C PHE A 82 -19.96 -12.62 -15.43
N THR A 83 -18.94 -13.41 -15.77
CA THR A 83 -19.07 -14.47 -16.77
C THR A 83 -19.03 -15.86 -16.15
N GLY A 84 -18.59 -15.99 -14.89
CA GLY A 84 -18.38 -17.27 -14.23
C GLY A 84 -17.31 -18.15 -14.91
N ASN A 85 -16.44 -17.54 -15.73
CA ASN A 85 -15.50 -18.30 -16.56
C ASN A 85 -14.30 -18.79 -15.74
N GLU A 86 -14.17 -20.12 -15.61
CA GLU A 86 -13.08 -20.73 -14.83
C GLU A 86 -11.68 -20.50 -15.42
N ILE A 87 -11.55 -20.32 -16.73
CA ILE A 87 -10.25 -20.10 -17.39
C ILE A 87 -9.74 -18.72 -17.01
N LEU A 88 -10.61 -17.71 -17.00
CA LEU A 88 -10.24 -16.36 -16.54
C LEU A 88 -9.83 -16.38 -15.06
N ALA A 89 -10.58 -17.09 -14.19
CA ALA A 89 -10.22 -17.27 -12.78
C ALA A 89 -8.83 -17.92 -12.60
N LYS A 90 -8.52 -18.95 -13.38
CA LYS A 90 -7.19 -19.61 -13.37
C LYS A 90 -6.08 -18.67 -13.86
N ILE A 91 -6.33 -17.86 -14.89
CA ILE A 91 -5.35 -16.88 -15.39
C ILE A 91 -5.03 -15.83 -14.32
N ILE A 92 -6.05 -15.28 -13.65
CA ILE A 92 -5.88 -14.33 -12.54
C ILE A 92 -5.06 -14.95 -11.41
N THR A 93 -5.34 -16.22 -11.10
CA THR A 93 -4.61 -16.93 -10.05
C THR A 93 -3.13 -17.11 -10.39
N VAL A 94 -2.81 -17.44 -11.64
CA VAL A 94 -1.41 -17.49 -12.11
C VAL A 94 -0.77 -16.11 -12.08
N ALA A 95 -1.48 -15.07 -12.53
CA ALA A 95 -1.01 -13.68 -12.45
C ALA A 95 -0.67 -13.30 -11.01
N ALA A 96 -1.52 -13.66 -10.05
CA ALA A 96 -1.30 -13.43 -8.63
C ALA A 96 -0.10 -14.20 -8.08
N LEU A 97 -0.08 -15.54 -8.21
CA LEU A 97 0.88 -16.40 -7.53
C LEU A 97 2.26 -16.42 -8.19
N ALA A 98 2.34 -16.35 -9.52
CA ALA A 98 3.61 -16.44 -10.25
C ALA A 98 4.29 -15.07 -10.43
N PHE A 99 3.53 -13.98 -10.40
CA PHE A 99 4.06 -12.64 -10.70
C PHE A 99 3.76 -11.64 -9.59
N HIS A 100 2.51 -11.40 -9.25
CA HIS A 100 2.16 -10.32 -8.33
C HIS A 100 2.74 -10.52 -6.93
N VAL A 101 2.47 -11.68 -6.32
CA VAL A 101 2.91 -12.02 -4.96
C VAL A 101 4.45 -12.06 -4.88
N PRO A 102 5.18 -12.77 -5.75
CA PRO A 102 6.64 -12.80 -5.69
C PRO A 102 7.27 -11.41 -5.87
N THR A 103 6.77 -10.63 -6.82
CA THR A 103 7.26 -9.26 -7.02
C THR A 103 6.93 -8.36 -5.83
N ALA A 104 5.76 -8.50 -5.21
CA ALA A 104 5.40 -7.77 -3.99
C ALA A 104 6.33 -8.11 -2.81
N ILE A 105 6.67 -9.39 -2.61
CA ILE A 105 7.63 -9.82 -1.59
C ILE A 105 9.00 -9.18 -1.85
N TYR A 106 9.49 -9.25 -3.09
CA TYR A 106 10.76 -8.62 -3.48
C TYR A 106 10.76 -7.09 -3.25
N MET A 107 9.62 -6.43 -3.50
CA MET A 107 9.48 -4.99 -3.33
C MET A 107 9.32 -4.56 -1.85
N THR A 108 8.91 -5.46 -0.96
CA THR A 108 8.58 -5.16 0.45
C THR A 108 9.73 -4.52 1.25
N PRO A 109 11.01 -4.92 1.13
CA PRO A 109 12.10 -4.26 1.83
C PRO A 109 12.26 -2.76 1.52
N PHE A 110 11.73 -2.30 0.39
CA PHE A 110 11.93 -0.94 -0.13
C PHE A 110 10.73 -0.02 0.07
N VAL A 111 9.71 -0.46 0.82
CA VAL A 111 8.51 0.34 1.10
C VAL A 111 8.84 1.58 1.92
N TYR A 112 8.04 2.64 1.72
CA TYR A 112 8.15 3.91 2.44
C TYR A 112 7.46 3.86 3.81
N GLY A 113 7.68 4.91 4.62
CA GLY A 113 7.10 5.06 5.95
C GLY A 113 7.92 4.37 7.04
N ALA A 114 7.31 4.16 8.21
CA ALA A 114 7.94 3.46 9.32
C ALA A 114 8.24 1.99 8.97
N ARG A 115 9.41 1.72 8.36
CA ARG A 115 9.78 0.42 7.76
C ARG A 115 9.56 -0.77 8.69
N ARG A 116 9.88 -0.60 9.98
CA ARG A 116 9.74 -1.64 11.02
C ARG A 116 8.30 -2.10 11.18
N LEU A 117 7.33 -1.23 10.90
CA LEU A 117 5.90 -1.51 10.98
C LEU A 117 5.31 -1.87 9.62
N MET A 118 5.73 -1.15 8.57
CA MET A 118 5.19 -1.32 7.23
C MET A 118 5.50 -2.70 6.65
N ARG A 119 6.72 -3.20 6.81
CA ARG A 119 7.14 -4.49 6.25
C ARG A 119 6.28 -5.66 6.75
N PRO A 120 6.11 -5.89 8.07
CA PRO A 120 5.26 -7.00 8.53
C PRO A 120 3.79 -6.81 8.10
N ALA A 121 3.27 -5.58 8.11
CA ALA A 121 1.91 -5.29 7.64
C ALA A 121 1.72 -5.68 6.16
N TYR A 122 2.67 -5.30 5.29
CA TYR A 122 2.67 -5.68 3.88
C TYR A 122 2.74 -7.19 3.71
N MET A 123 3.61 -7.87 4.45
CA MET A 123 3.73 -9.34 4.36
C MET A 123 2.40 -10.01 4.69
N VAL A 124 1.66 -9.56 5.72
CA VAL A 124 0.34 -10.09 6.06
C VAL A 124 -0.64 -9.94 4.89
N ILE A 125 -0.73 -8.75 4.27
CA ILE A 125 -1.60 -8.54 3.10
C ILE A 125 -1.19 -9.41 1.92
N ILE A 126 0.12 -9.53 1.66
CA ILE A 126 0.66 -10.38 0.59
C ILE A 126 0.29 -11.86 0.83
N PHE A 127 0.40 -12.35 2.07
CA PHE A 127 0.01 -13.70 2.42
C PHE A 127 -1.50 -13.92 2.26
N PHE A 128 -2.34 -12.95 2.67
CA PHE A 128 -3.77 -13.03 2.42
C PHE A 128 -4.10 -13.07 0.92
N HIS A 129 -3.39 -12.28 0.11
CA HIS A 129 -3.56 -12.31 -1.34
C HIS A 129 -3.22 -13.68 -1.94
N ALA A 130 -2.06 -14.22 -1.54
CA ALA A 130 -1.64 -15.56 -1.95
C ALA A 130 -2.64 -16.63 -1.52
N TYR A 131 -3.14 -16.56 -0.28
CA TYR A 131 -4.14 -17.49 0.24
C TYR A 131 -5.46 -17.42 -0.56
N CYS A 132 -5.97 -16.23 -0.84
CA CYS A 132 -7.15 -16.06 -1.69
C CYS A 132 -6.93 -16.66 -3.08
N ALA A 133 -5.79 -16.37 -3.70
CA ALA A 133 -5.45 -16.89 -5.02
C ALA A 133 -5.33 -18.43 -5.02
N VAL A 134 -4.71 -19.04 -4.00
CA VAL A 134 -4.67 -20.51 -3.87
C VAL A 134 -6.08 -21.09 -3.77
N ASN A 135 -6.97 -20.50 -2.98
CA ASN A 135 -8.34 -21.00 -2.87
C ASN A 135 -9.16 -20.76 -4.15
N LEU A 136 -8.88 -19.68 -4.89
CA LEU A 136 -9.44 -19.45 -6.21
C LEU A 136 -8.96 -20.49 -7.23
N TRP A 137 -7.69 -20.93 -7.16
CA TRP A 137 -7.19 -22.05 -7.97
C TRP A 137 -8.03 -23.31 -7.75
N LEU A 138 -8.28 -23.62 -6.49
CA LEU A 138 -9.00 -24.82 -6.07
C LEU A 138 -10.50 -24.73 -6.37
N ASN A 139 -11.06 -23.52 -6.37
CA ASN A 139 -12.49 -23.26 -6.57
C ASN A 139 -12.72 -22.14 -7.61
N PRO A 140 -12.37 -22.35 -8.89
CA PRO A 140 -12.28 -21.29 -9.90
C PRO A 140 -13.63 -20.69 -10.30
N THR A 141 -14.74 -21.34 -9.96
CA THR A 141 -16.11 -20.85 -10.20
C THR A 141 -16.69 -20.09 -9.01
N SER A 142 -15.98 -20.02 -7.87
CA SER A 142 -16.46 -19.35 -6.68
C SER A 142 -16.35 -17.83 -6.80
N THR A 143 -17.49 -17.16 -6.83
CA THR A 143 -17.57 -15.69 -6.81
C THR A 143 -16.96 -15.10 -5.55
N GLU A 144 -17.08 -15.78 -4.41
CA GLU A 144 -16.50 -15.34 -3.13
C GLU A 144 -14.98 -15.26 -3.21
N TRP A 145 -14.32 -16.28 -3.77
CA TRP A 145 -12.86 -16.30 -3.91
C TRP A 145 -12.35 -15.32 -4.97
N ILE A 146 -13.11 -15.12 -6.06
CA ILE A 146 -12.82 -14.07 -7.06
C ILE A 146 -12.85 -12.71 -6.36
N VAL A 147 -13.96 -12.36 -5.71
CA VAL A 147 -14.12 -11.06 -5.07
C VAL A 147 -13.04 -10.86 -4.00
N SER A 148 -12.77 -11.88 -3.19
CA SER A 148 -11.77 -11.78 -2.13
C SER A 148 -10.35 -11.56 -2.65
N THR A 149 -9.95 -12.29 -3.71
CA THR A 149 -8.64 -12.11 -4.36
C THR A 149 -8.50 -10.68 -4.88
N ILE A 150 -9.54 -10.17 -5.55
CA ILE A 150 -9.52 -8.83 -6.12
C ILE A 150 -9.61 -7.74 -5.03
N SER A 151 -10.40 -7.93 -3.99
CA SER A 151 -10.53 -6.96 -2.88
C SER A 151 -9.23 -6.79 -2.11
N VAL A 152 -8.48 -7.87 -1.85
CA VAL A 152 -7.17 -7.77 -1.20
C VAL A 152 -6.19 -6.99 -2.07
N LEU A 153 -6.15 -7.25 -3.37
CA LEU A 153 -5.35 -6.50 -4.34
C LEU A 153 -5.68 -4.99 -4.33
N HIS A 154 -6.96 -4.62 -4.20
CA HIS A 154 -7.41 -3.23 -4.11
C HIS A 154 -7.01 -2.52 -2.80
N THR A 155 -6.42 -3.19 -1.81
CA THR A 155 -5.84 -2.51 -0.64
C THR A 155 -4.94 -1.36 -1.06
N TYR A 156 -4.18 -1.52 -2.13
CA TYR A 156 -3.29 -0.47 -2.62
C TYR A 156 -4.01 0.78 -3.18
N ILE A 157 -5.21 0.64 -3.77
CA ILE A 157 -5.96 1.83 -4.21
C ILE A 157 -6.46 2.63 -3.00
N TRP A 158 -6.90 1.94 -1.96
CA TRP A 158 -7.32 2.57 -0.70
C TRP A 158 -6.17 3.31 -0.02
N VAL A 159 -4.95 2.76 -0.05
CA VAL A 159 -3.74 3.47 0.42
C VAL A 159 -3.58 4.81 -0.29
N ARG A 160 -3.77 4.86 -1.61
CA ARG A 160 -3.63 6.10 -2.40
C ARG A 160 -4.69 7.12 -2.06
N ILE A 161 -5.94 6.66 -1.91
CA ILE A 161 -7.08 7.52 -1.56
C ILE A 161 -6.86 8.13 -0.17
N PHE A 162 -6.56 7.30 0.83
CA PHE A 162 -6.30 7.78 2.18
C PHE A 162 -5.08 8.67 2.26
N TYR A 163 -4.01 8.38 1.50
CA TYR A 163 -2.84 9.26 1.46
C TYR A 163 -3.22 10.64 0.95
N PHE A 164 -3.99 10.70 -0.14
CA PHE A 164 -4.44 11.96 -0.69
C PHE A 164 -5.29 12.74 0.33
N ILE A 165 -6.22 12.06 1.01
CA ILE A 165 -7.07 12.67 2.05
C ILE A 165 -6.20 13.21 3.20
N PHE A 166 -5.34 12.37 3.79
CA PHE A 166 -4.53 12.75 4.95
C PHE A 166 -3.47 13.80 4.62
N ALA A 167 -2.87 13.74 3.43
CA ALA A 167 -1.95 14.78 2.96
C ALA A 167 -2.67 16.12 2.77
N LYS A 168 -3.90 16.12 2.23
CA LYS A 168 -4.67 17.34 2.02
C LYS A 168 -5.18 17.94 3.33
N THR A 169 -5.62 17.11 4.27
CA THR A 169 -6.14 17.57 5.58
C THR A 169 -5.04 17.82 6.60
N GLN A 170 -3.77 17.54 6.27
CA GLN A 170 -2.64 17.61 7.21
C GLN A 170 -2.87 16.74 8.47
N THR A 171 -3.59 15.63 8.32
CA THR A 171 -3.80 14.67 9.41
C THR A 171 -2.52 13.86 9.62
N LEU A 172 -1.90 14.01 10.79
CA LEU A 172 -0.60 13.39 11.12
C LEU A 172 0.46 13.62 10.04
N PRO A 173 0.96 14.87 9.85
CA PRO A 173 1.85 15.24 8.75
C PRO A 173 3.14 14.43 8.67
N SER A 174 3.61 13.88 9.79
CA SER A 174 4.83 13.06 9.87
C SER A 174 4.64 11.61 9.44
N GLY A 175 3.41 11.14 9.22
CA GLY A 175 3.13 9.73 8.89
C GLY A 175 1.88 9.48 8.03
N PRO A 176 1.52 10.33 7.06
CA PRO A 176 0.28 10.15 6.29
C PRO A 176 0.28 8.82 5.53
N TYR A 177 1.43 8.36 5.04
CA TYR A 177 1.56 7.06 4.36
C TYR A 177 1.26 5.87 5.26
N THR A 178 1.90 5.81 6.43
CA THR A 178 1.70 4.71 7.37
C THR A 178 0.24 4.67 7.85
N LEU A 179 -0.36 5.84 8.15
CA LEU A 179 -1.78 5.95 8.49
C LEU A 179 -2.68 5.45 7.36
N SER A 180 -2.37 5.79 6.11
CA SER A 180 -3.13 5.36 4.94
C SER A 180 -3.14 3.85 4.77
N VAL A 181 -2.01 3.18 5.04
CA VAL A 181 -1.91 1.72 4.98
C VAL A 181 -2.76 1.05 6.04
N VAL A 182 -2.77 1.57 7.26
CA VAL A 182 -3.60 1.06 8.35
C VAL A 182 -5.08 1.19 8.04
N PHE A 183 -5.51 2.36 7.56
CA PHE A 183 -6.90 2.60 7.17
C PHE A 183 -7.31 1.76 5.95
N ALA A 184 -6.40 1.59 4.98
CA ALA A 184 -6.65 0.73 3.83
C ALA A 184 -6.87 -0.72 4.26
N GLY A 185 -6.00 -1.27 5.12
CA GLY A 185 -6.17 -2.60 5.68
C GLY A 185 -7.46 -2.74 6.48
N TYR A 186 -7.81 -1.72 7.28
CA TYR A 186 -9.07 -1.70 8.03
C TYR A 186 -10.30 -1.77 7.13
N VAL A 187 -10.25 -1.12 5.97
CA VAL A 187 -11.38 -1.11 5.01
C VAL A 187 -11.43 -2.38 4.17
N THR A 188 -10.30 -2.98 3.78
CA THR A 188 -10.31 -4.14 2.87
C THR A 188 -10.47 -5.48 3.56
N LEU A 189 -9.83 -5.68 4.70
CA LEU A 189 -9.75 -6.99 5.36
C LEU A 189 -11.09 -7.54 5.91
N PRO A 190 -12.08 -6.74 6.35
CA PRO A 190 -13.42 -7.24 6.71
C PRO A 190 -14.16 -7.97 5.59
N TYR A 191 -13.78 -7.73 4.33
CA TYR A 191 -14.40 -8.32 3.14
C TYR A 191 -13.68 -9.57 2.63
N PHE A 192 -12.65 -10.01 3.35
CA PHE A 192 -12.07 -11.34 3.20
C PHE A 192 -13.14 -12.43 3.47
N PRO A 193 -13.09 -13.61 2.84
CA PRO A 193 -14.19 -14.57 2.82
C PRO A 193 -14.68 -14.87 4.24
N ARG A 194 -15.97 -14.57 4.49
CA ARG A 194 -16.58 -14.70 5.82
C ARG A 194 -16.65 -16.16 6.28
N ASN A 195 -16.57 -17.09 5.34
CA ASN A 195 -16.63 -18.52 5.58
C ASN A 195 -15.40 -19.08 6.31
N VAL A 196 -14.27 -18.36 6.32
CA VAL A 196 -13.05 -18.77 7.04
C VAL A 196 -12.94 -18.11 8.42
N ALA A 197 -13.62 -16.97 8.63
CA ALA A 197 -13.26 -16.04 9.70
C ALA A 197 -14.43 -15.15 10.17
N LYS A 198 -15.65 -15.66 10.26
CA LYS A 198 -16.87 -14.86 10.56
C LYS A 198 -16.79 -13.93 11.79
N TYR A 199 -15.90 -14.23 12.74
CA TYR A 199 -15.60 -13.39 13.90
C TYR A 199 -14.11 -13.03 14.04
N SER A 200 -13.22 -13.65 13.26
CA SER A 200 -11.77 -13.48 13.43
C SER A 200 -11.19 -12.40 12.53
N THR A 201 -11.77 -12.07 11.37
CA THR A 201 -11.21 -11.01 10.51
C THR A 201 -11.43 -9.62 11.10
N ASP A 202 -12.64 -9.26 11.51
CA ASP A 202 -12.90 -7.96 12.17
C ASP A 202 -12.09 -7.82 13.47
N LEU A 203 -11.98 -8.90 14.23
CA LEU A 203 -11.16 -8.94 15.45
C LEU A 203 -9.66 -8.88 15.13
N LEU A 204 -9.17 -9.58 14.11
CA LEU A 204 -7.76 -9.53 13.68
C LEU A 204 -7.39 -8.14 13.19
N VAL A 205 -8.25 -7.54 12.37
CA VAL A 205 -8.09 -6.18 11.85
C VAL A 205 -8.11 -5.18 12.99
N THR A 206 -9.12 -5.25 13.87
CA THR A 206 -9.22 -4.36 15.03
C THR A 206 -8.06 -4.56 15.98
N THR A 207 -7.65 -5.80 16.25
CA THR A 207 -6.50 -6.11 17.10
C THR A 207 -5.21 -5.63 16.47
N PHE A 208 -5.02 -5.82 15.17
CA PHE A 208 -3.87 -5.31 14.42
C PHE A 208 -3.83 -3.78 14.44
N THR A 209 -4.95 -3.10 14.19
CA THR A 209 -5.05 -1.65 14.23
C THR A 209 -4.84 -1.11 15.65
N LEU A 210 -5.41 -1.74 16.68
CA LEU A 210 -5.23 -1.33 18.08
C LEU A 210 -3.79 -1.58 18.55
N SER A 211 -3.22 -2.73 18.21
CA SER A 211 -1.81 -3.02 18.51
C SER A 211 -0.88 -2.08 17.73
N TYR A 212 -1.22 -1.72 16.49
CA TYR A 212 -0.53 -0.70 15.71
C TYR A 212 -0.56 0.67 16.42
N VAL A 213 -1.75 1.16 16.81
CA VAL A 213 -1.89 2.44 17.52
C VAL A 213 -1.18 2.41 18.87
N THR A 214 -1.23 1.26 19.57
CA THR A 214 -0.57 1.07 20.86
C THR A 214 0.94 1.07 20.72
N VAL A 215 1.51 0.33 19.76
CA VAL A 215 2.95 0.29 19.52
C VAL A 215 3.46 1.65 19.10
N GLU A 216 2.79 2.35 18.18
CA GLU A 216 3.14 3.72 17.81
C GLU A 216 3.06 4.66 19.03
N PHE A 217 1.97 4.63 19.79
CA PHE A 217 1.86 5.44 21.00
C PHE A 217 2.97 5.15 22.00
N LEU A 218 3.30 3.88 22.23
CA LEU A 218 4.36 3.49 23.16
C LEU A 218 5.74 3.87 22.63
N VAL A 219 6.04 3.67 21.35
CA VAL A 219 7.30 4.07 20.72
C VAL A 219 7.45 5.59 20.75
N TYR A 220 6.41 6.33 20.36
CA TYR A 220 6.41 7.79 20.35
C TYR A 220 6.56 8.34 21.77
N LYS A 221 5.81 7.80 22.74
CA LYS A 221 5.89 8.16 24.16
C LYS A 221 7.24 7.78 24.77
N HIS A 222 7.79 6.62 24.45
CA HIS A 222 9.07 6.17 25.00
C HIS A 222 10.24 6.98 24.42
N ILE A 223 10.24 7.25 23.11
CA ILE A 223 11.28 8.06 22.48
C ILE A 223 11.20 9.52 22.96
N LEU A 224 10.00 10.12 23.05
CA LEU A 224 9.85 11.47 23.61
C LEU A 224 10.25 11.55 25.09
N LYS A 225 9.86 10.55 25.90
CA LYS A 225 10.11 10.55 27.34
C LYS A 225 11.58 10.35 27.70
N TYR A 226 12.32 9.53 26.94
CA TYR A 226 13.69 9.14 27.30
C TYR A 226 14.79 9.82 26.50
N SER A 227 14.51 10.32 25.29
CA SER A 227 15.56 10.94 24.48
C SER A 227 15.61 12.46 24.59
N GLY A 228 14.52 13.13 24.99
CA GLY A 228 14.39 14.60 24.90
C GLY A 228 14.50 15.14 23.46
N LYS A 229 14.75 14.28 22.48
CA LYS A 229 14.85 14.58 21.07
C LYS A 229 13.45 14.45 20.49
N LYS A 230 12.96 15.49 19.82
CA LYS A 230 11.87 15.33 18.86
C LYS A 230 12.29 14.22 17.89
N LEU A 231 11.40 13.27 17.62
CA LEU A 231 11.48 12.40 16.47
C LEU A 231 11.44 13.28 15.20
N VAL A 232 12.55 13.91 14.87
CA VAL A 232 12.90 14.10 13.48
C VAL A 232 13.19 12.67 13.05
N SER A 233 12.29 12.05 12.29
CA SER A 233 12.54 10.72 11.74
C SER A 233 13.82 10.84 10.90
N THR A 234 14.96 10.45 11.47
CA THR A 234 16.24 10.42 10.76
C THR A 234 16.30 9.28 9.74
N GLU A 235 15.20 8.51 9.59
CA GLU A 235 14.92 7.71 8.40
C GLU A 235 13.95 8.43 7.45
N PHE A 236 14.01 9.76 7.35
CA PHE A 236 13.87 10.34 6.01
C PHE A 236 15.13 9.91 5.26
N ASP A 237 15.02 8.79 4.53
CA ASP A 237 15.82 8.60 3.31
C ASP A 237 15.44 9.79 2.41
N ILE A 238 16.08 10.92 2.63
CA ILE A 238 16.32 11.89 1.60
C ILE A 238 17.06 11.08 0.53
N ASP A 239 16.41 10.87 -0.62
CA ASP A 239 17.02 10.17 -1.74
C ASP A 239 18.40 10.80 -2.00
N ASP A 240 19.46 10.01 -1.78
CA ASP A 240 20.88 10.28 -2.07
C ASP A 240 21.15 10.56 -3.56
N ALA A 241 20.13 10.83 -4.37
CA ALA A 241 20.24 11.03 -5.80
C ALA A 241 20.27 12.51 -6.23
N ASP A 242 19.63 13.41 -5.48
CA ASP A 242 19.50 14.83 -5.91
C ASP A 242 19.73 15.87 -4.80
N HIS A 243 19.90 15.45 -3.54
CA HIS A 243 20.10 16.36 -2.41
C HIS A 243 21.50 16.21 -1.82
N GLU A 244 22.42 17.06 -2.27
CA GLU A 244 23.75 17.13 -1.68
C GLU A 244 23.60 17.68 -0.25
N LEU A 245 23.66 16.79 0.74
CA LEU A 245 23.60 17.16 2.15
C LEU A 245 24.93 17.84 2.52
N VAL A 246 25.04 19.14 2.29
CA VAL A 246 26.23 19.92 2.65
C VAL A 246 26.17 20.19 4.15
N ILE A 247 26.76 19.29 4.94
CA ILE A 247 26.99 19.52 6.37
C ILE A 247 28.19 20.46 6.51
N LYS A 248 27.94 21.73 6.80
CA LYS A 248 28.98 22.62 7.32
C LYS A 248 29.11 22.37 8.82
N TYR A 249 30.26 21.86 9.23
CA TYR A 249 30.62 21.73 10.64
C TYR A 249 31.95 22.45 10.89
N GLU A 250 32.03 23.12 12.03
CA GLU A 250 33.28 23.66 12.56
C GLU A 250 33.74 22.73 13.68
N THR A 251 34.90 22.09 13.52
CA THR A 251 35.52 21.31 14.59
C THR A 251 36.39 22.25 15.40
N ARG A 252 35.95 22.61 16.62
CA ARG A 252 36.83 23.28 17.57
C ARG A 252 37.47 22.25 18.48
N ARG A 253 38.78 22.10 18.32
CA ARG A 253 39.61 21.29 19.22
C ARG A 253 39.80 22.09 20.49
N ASN A 254 39.16 21.67 21.57
CA ASN A 254 39.41 22.19 22.91
C ASN A 254 40.06 21.07 23.73
N ASP A 255 40.93 21.42 24.67
CA ASP A 255 41.97 20.54 25.24
C ASP A 255 41.48 19.26 25.97
N LYS A 256 40.18 18.97 25.96
CA LYS A 256 39.61 17.75 26.55
C LYS A 256 38.58 17.02 25.68
N HIS A 257 37.94 17.64 24.69
CA HIS A 257 36.93 16.99 23.82
C HIS A 257 36.79 17.74 22.48
N ASP A 258 36.54 17.00 21.40
CA ASP A 258 36.14 17.58 20.12
C ASP A 258 34.65 18.00 20.19
N VAL A 259 34.38 19.29 20.02
CA VAL A 259 33.02 19.82 19.92
C VAL A 259 32.70 20.01 18.44
N ILE A 260 31.74 19.25 17.93
CA ILE A 260 31.21 19.39 16.57
C ILE A 260 29.97 20.28 16.64
N THR A 261 30.07 21.50 16.12
CA THR A 261 28.92 22.40 15.97
C THR A 261 28.40 22.30 14.54
N ILE A 262 27.14 21.88 14.39
CA ILE A 262 26.46 21.84 13.08
C ILE A 262 25.80 23.20 12.87
N GLU A 263 26.32 24.02 11.96
CA GLU A 263 25.85 25.40 11.77
C GLU A 263 24.55 25.46 10.97
N THR A 264 24.47 24.70 9.87
CA THR A 264 23.31 24.74 8.97
C THR A 264 23.16 23.40 8.26
N ILE A 265 21.94 22.88 8.21
CA ILE A 265 21.56 21.77 7.33
C ILE A 265 20.82 22.38 6.15
N THR A 266 21.48 22.46 5.00
CA THR A 266 20.86 22.93 3.76
C THR A 266 20.54 21.72 2.89
N VAL A 267 19.26 21.50 2.63
CA VAL A 267 18.81 20.54 1.61
C VAL A 267 18.74 21.31 0.29
N LYS A 268 19.66 21.04 -0.64
CA LYS A 268 19.62 21.60 -1.99
C LYS A 268 18.80 20.72 -2.91
#